data_AF-A0A3T0JRX2-F1
#
_entry.id   AF-A0A3T0JRX2-F1
#
_cell.length_a   1.000
_cell.length_b   1.000
_cell.length_c   1.000
_cell.angle_alpha   90.00
_cell.angle_beta   90.00
_cell.angle_gamma   90.00
#
_symmetry.space_group_name_H-M   'P 1'
#
loop_
_entity.id
_entity.type
_entity.pdbx_description
1 polymer ?
#
loop_
_entity_poly.entity_id
_entity_poly.type
_entity_poly.pdbx_seq_one_letter_code
_entity_poly.pdbx_strand_id
1 'polypeptide(L)'
;MDMREGTAMVHQHPDGRFQLTSASELTPSGFLVERIRGTNLWQKRQAIAARRPHVDEPDTQADPGKRPRLDEDDASTDPDPLADKPSTIAQPLDLSNKPWRNWGQPTKPTGGQSVEIDGLHYPIVPQIVRSNTSIVCIKHPRFNPERFDAFEQMLVDDRTLQPRWAARGPDNQWRFTDHQLPFEKPLTQYVADAFECLSGQSARAVAKAMFRESRGAEVINGEGLQALSQSFRHWQDRAIPAPRHLADPLLLLPIQPIISDGTFGGRIVLPPTTGPSLQRVDFDPQKFSQQWSEYTAAPGAASLQKLFYKILVKSGYTVSSPDPSLLEHSLVFHREGLDSLFVLKLPLVSPGFIPRYTRPGSELTSSAARMTLDETGQQRLNALLAQDKVNYLVGGIQHPSPDQPTLFILREG
;
A
#
# COMPACT_ATOMS: atom_id res chain seq x y z
N MET A 1 -23.33 -3.02 -22.60
CA MET A 1 -23.13 -1.82 -23.45
C MET A 1 -21.76 -1.89 -24.05
N ASP A 2 -21.60 -1.56 -25.34
CA ASP A 2 -20.30 -1.63 -26.00
C ASP A 2 -19.49 -0.35 -25.78
N MET A 3 -18.29 -0.55 -25.26
CA MET A 3 -17.26 0.48 -25.09
C MET A 3 -16.09 0.18 -26.02
N ARG A 4 -15.20 1.16 -26.22
CA ARG A 4 -13.96 0.97 -27.00
C ARG A 4 -13.05 -0.14 -26.43
N GLU A 5 -13.20 -0.47 -25.15
CA GLU A 5 -12.40 -1.47 -24.42
C GLU A 5 -13.10 -2.84 -24.31
N GLY A 6 -14.33 -2.99 -24.83
CA GLY A 6 -15.14 -4.22 -24.75
C GLY A 6 -16.58 -3.99 -24.28
N THR A 7 -17.33 -5.07 -24.04
CA THR A 7 -18.71 -4.99 -23.52
C THR A 7 -18.70 -4.87 -22.00
N ALA A 8 -19.36 -3.85 -21.46
CA ALA A 8 -19.44 -3.60 -20.02
C ALA A 8 -20.90 -3.52 -19.51
N MET A 9 -21.10 -3.91 -18.25
CA MET A 9 -22.37 -3.71 -17.54
C MET A 9 -22.43 -2.28 -16.99
N VAL A 10 -23.62 -1.68 -17.06
CA VAL A 10 -23.87 -0.31 -16.58
C VAL A 10 -25.10 -0.28 -15.69
N HIS A 11 -25.05 0.50 -14.62
CA HIS A 11 -26.18 0.85 -13.79
C HIS A 11 -26.66 2.27 -14.14
N GLN A 12 -27.98 2.45 -14.20
CA GLN A 12 -28.60 3.76 -14.42
C GLN A 12 -29.12 4.30 -13.09
N HIS A 13 -28.60 5.45 -12.67
CA HIS A 13 -29.07 6.16 -11.48
C HIS A 13 -30.41 6.86 -11.73
N PRO A 14 -31.21 7.14 -10.68
CA PRO A 14 -32.51 7.82 -10.81
C PRO A 14 -32.45 9.21 -11.45
N ASP A 15 -31.28 9.84 -11.43
CA ASP A 15 -31.01 11.14 -12.05
C ASP A 15 -30.63 11.05 -13.54
N GLY A 16 -30.72 9.87 -14.14
CA GLY A 16 -30.45 9.61 -15.56
C GLY A 16 -28.97 9.43 -15.89
N ARG A 17 -28.06 9.43 -14.90
CA ARG A 17 -26.64 9.15 -15.10
C ARG A 17 -26.37 7.66 -15.19
N PHE A 18 -25.39 7.27 -16.00
CA PHE A 18 -24.97 5.88 -16.15
C PHE A 18 -23.60 5.67 -15.50
N GLN A 19 -23.42 4.56 -14.80
CA GLN A 19 -22.19 4.20 -14.10
C GLN A 19 -21.81 2.76 -14.41
N LEU A 20 -20.52 2.47 -14.60
CA LEU A 20 -20.05 1.08 -14.76
C LEU A 20 -20.33 0.26 -13.49
N THR A 21 -20.73 -0.99 -13.67
CA THR A 21 -20.99 -1.94 -12.58
C THR A 21 -20.51 -3.33 -12.97
N SER A 22 -20.32 -4.21 -11.99
CA SER A 22 -20.06 -5.63 -12.21
C SER A 22 -21.21 -6.49 -11.67
N ALA A 23 -21.28 -7.76 -12.08
CA ALA A 23 -22.32 -8.69 -11.64
C ALA A 23 -22.24 -9.04 -10.13
N SER A 24 -21.12 -8.77 -9.48
CA SER A 24 -20.87 -9.04 -8.05
C SER A 24 -21.03 -7.81 -7.15
N GLU A 25 -21.42 -6.66 -7.70
CA GLU A 25 -21.56 -5.41 -6.95
C GLU A 25 -23.03 -5.08 -6.65
N LEU A 26 -23.34 -4.92 -5.35
CA LEU A 26 -24.65 -4.43 -4.86
C LEU A 26 -24.81 -2.91 -4.98
N THR A 27 -23.71 -2.16 -5.04
CA THR A 27 -23.71 -0.71 -5.21
C THR A 27 -22.74 -0.35 -6.34
N PRO A 28 -23.20 0.33 -7.40
CA PRO A 28 -22.36 0.63 -8.56
C PRO A 28 -21.21 1.54 -8.17
N SER A 29 -19.98 1.06 -8.35
CA SER A 29 -18.77 1.79 -7.93
C SER A 29 -17.91 2.30 -9.08
N GLY A 30 -18.24 1.95 -10.32
CA GLY A 30 -17.43 2.26 -11.50
C GLY A 30 -17.52 3.70 -12.00
N PHE A 31 -16.92 4.01 -13.15
CA PHE A 31 -16.93 5.37 -13.70
C PHE A 31 -18.31 5.77 -14.22
N LEU A 32 -18.63 7.06 -14.11
CA LEU A 32 -19.72 7.64 -14.88
C LEU A 32 -19.40 7.52 -16.37
N VAL A 33 -20.36 7.01 -17.13
CA VAL A 33 -20.24 6.80 -18.56
C VAL A 33 -21.30 7.61 -19.29
N GLU A 34 -20.94 8.11 -20.47
CA GLU A 34 -21.85 8.80 -21.36
C GLU A 34 -21.76 8.21 -22.76
N ARG A 35 -22.90 8.23 -23.46
CA ARG A 35 -22.97 7.77 -24.84
C ARG A 35 -22.33 8.82 -25.75
N ILE A 36 -21.42 8.40 -26.63
CA ILE A 36 -20.84 9.28 -27.63
C ILE A 36 -21.94 9.65 -28.62
N ARG A 37 -22.28 10.95 -28.71
CA ARG A 37 -23.34 11.47 -29.58
C ARG A 37 -23.15 10.97 -31.02
N GLY A 38 -24.20 10.40 -31.59
CA GLY A 38 -24.19 9.86 -32.96
C GLY A 38 -23.68 8.42 -33.12
N THR A 39 -23.30 7.72 -32.03
CA THR A 39 -22.88 6.31 -32.08
C THR A 39 -23.54 5.46 -30.99
N ASN A 40 -23.42 4.13 -31.08
CA ASN A 40 -23.83 3.20 -30.01
C ASN A 40 -22.73 2.95 -28.96
N LEU A 41 -21.60 3.66 -29.08
CA LEU A 41 -20.44 3.48 -28.21
C LEU A 41 -20.53 4.39 -26.98
N TRP A 42 -20.09 3.84 -25.85
CA TRP A 42 -20.06 4.54 -24.55
C TRP A 42 -18.62 4.86 -24.13
N GLN A 43 -18.43 6.00 -23.46
CA GLN A 43 -17.13 6.48 -23.00
C GLN A 43 -17.16 6.91 -21.54
N LYS A 44 -16.04 6.75 -20.83
CA LYS A 44 -15.83 7.21 -19.44
C LYS A 44 -15.80 8.74 -19.41
N ARG A 45 -16.57 9.35 -18.51
CA ARG A 45 -16.63 10.80 -18.32
C ARG A 45 -15.40 11.26 -17.55
N GLN A 46 -14.51 12.02 -18.19
CA GLN A 46 -13.34 12.59 -17.51
C GLN A 46 -13.77 13.68 -16.52
N ALA A 47 -13.24 13.66 -15.30
CA ALA A 47 -13.44 14.75 -14.36
C ALA A 47 -12.70 16.00 -14.88
N ILE A 48 -13.46 17.03 -15.24
CA ILE A 48 -12.91 18.31 -15.69
C ILE A 48 -12.22 18.97 -14.49
N ALA A 49 -10.89 18.95 -14.45
CA ALA A 49 -10.13 19.83 -13.58
C ALA A 49 -10.42 21.28 -13.98
N ALA A 50 -10.73 22.11 -12.98
CA ALA A 50 -11.14 23.50 -13.14
C ALA A 50 -10.18 24.31 -14.03
N ARG A 51 -10.68 24.77 -15.19
CA ARG A 51 -10.03 25.80 -16.02
C ARG A 51 -10.29 27.19 -15.43
N ARG A 52 -9.24 28.00 -15.30
CA ARG A 52 -9.28 29.46 -15.15
C ARG A 52 -8.69 30.12 -16.41
N PRO A 53 -9.04 31.38 -16.72
CA PRO A 53 -9.54 31.74 -18.06
C PRO A 53 -8.50 32.16 -19.09
N HIS A 54 -9.01 32.10 -20.32
CA HIS A 54 -8.53 32.59 -21.60
C HIS A 54 -8.10 34.07 -21.58
N VAL A 55 -7.06 34.41 -22.34
CA VAL A 55 -6.79 35.75 -22.86
C VAL A 55 -6.59 35.60 -24.38
N ASP A 56 -7.53 36.18 -25.12
CA ASP A 56 -7.53 36.49 -26.57
C ASP A 56 -6.35 37.43 -26.90
N GLU A 57 -5.73 37.58 -28.07
CA GLU A 57 -5.98 37.37 -29.52
C GLU A 57 -4.63 37.81 -30.23
N PRO A 58 -4.47 38.01 -31.57
CA PRO A 58 -5.26 37.59 -32.73
C PRO A 58 -4.45 36.97 -33.89
N ASP A 59 -5.23 36.58 -34.90
CA ASP A 59 -4.94 36.02 -36.23
C ASP A 59 -3.81 36.66 -37.05
N THR A 60 -3.17 35.83 -37.88
CA THR A 60 -2.77 36.25 -39.23
C THR A 60 -2.91 35.09 -40.23
N GLN A 61 -3.71 35.37 -41.26
CA GLN A 61 -4.12 34.54 -42.37
C GLN A 61 -3.09 34.63 -43.54
N ALA A 62 -3.04 33.59 -44.40
CA ALA A 62 -2.81 33.63 -45.87
C ALA A 62 -1.78 32.64 -46.47
N ASP A 63 -2.31 31.56 -47.07
CA ASP A 63 -2.22 31.15 -48.50
C ASP A 63 -0.92 30.51 -49.12
N PRO A 64 -0.99 29.86 -50.32
CA PRO A 64 -0.54 28.46 -50.51
C PRO A 64 0.47 28.28 -51.68
N GLY A 65 1.09 27.10 -51.80
CA GLY A 65 2.14 26.88 -52.81
C GLY A 65 2.19 25.48 -53.43
N LYS A 66 1.50 25.33 -54.56
CA LYS A 66 1.86 24.59 -55.80
C LYS A 66 2.44 23.15 -55.73
N ARG A 67 1.69 22.23 -56.36
CA ARG A 67 2.19 20.98 -57.00
C ARG A 67 3.00 21.29 -58.27
N PRO A 68 3.77 20.32 -58.80
CA PRO A 68 3.35 19.66 -60.05
C PRO A 68 3.43 18.13 -60.06
N ARG A 69 2.58 17.54 -60.93
CA ARG A 69 2.50 16.14 -61.44
C ARG A 69 3.74 15.80 -62.30
N LEU A 70 4.02 14.64 -62.90
CA LEU A 70 3.34 13.47 -63.52
C LEU A 70 4.54 12.50 -63.83
N ASP A 71 4.46 11.17 -63.92
CA ASP A 71 3.89 10.36 -65.02
C ASP A 71 3.96 8.87 -64.68
N GLU A 72 2.99 8.15 -65.22
CA GLU A 72 2.81 6.69 -65.26
C GLU A 72 3.72 6.07 -66.33
N ASP A 73 4.08 4.79 -66.16
CA ASP A 73 4.12 3.87 -67.29
C ASP A 73 3.88 2.42 -66.84
N ASP A 74 2.99 1.78 -67.58
CA ASP A 74 2.45 0.42 -67.46
C ASP A 74 3.49 -0.69 -67.69
N ALA A 75 3.28 -1.86 -67.08
CA ALA A 75 3.04 -3.11 -67.81
C ALA A 75 2.99 -4.33 -66.88
N SER A 76 1.80 -4.93 -66.82
CA SER A 76 1.48 -6.25 -66.29
C SER A 76 2.33 -7.38 -66.90
N THR A 77 2.71 -8.37 -66.10
CA THR A 77 2.71 -9.80 -66.46
C THR A 77 2.84 -10.64 -65.18
N ASP A 78 1.77 -11.35 -64.81
CA ASP A 78 1.76 -12.57 -63.99
C ASP A 78 1.27 -13.69 -64.93
N PRO A 79 1.79 -14.93 -64.87
CA PRO A 79 1.33 -15.85 -63.81
C PRO A 79 2.39 -16.86 -63.26
N ASP A 80 2.36 -17.06 -61.93
CA ASP A 80 2.28 -18.30 -61.09
C ASP A 80 2.97 -19.63 -61.54
N PRO A 81 3.28 -20.63 -60.67
CA PRO A 81 3.60 -20.69 -59.22
C PRO A 81 4.92 -21.50 -58.91
N LEU A 82 5.29 -21.56 -57.62
CA LEU A 82 6.27 -22.49 -56.98
C LEU A 82 7.76 -22.40 -57.39
N ALA A 83 8.58 -21.78 -56.53
CA ALA A 83 9.65 -22.46 -55.77
C ALA A 83 10.61 -21.45 -55.11
N ASP A 84 11.00 -21.78 -53.87
CA ASP A 84 12.24 -21.42 -53.20
C ASP A 84 12.49 -19.97 -52.75
N LYS A 85 12.07 -19.71 -51.50
CA LYS A 85 12.75 -18.77 -50.61
C LYS A 85 14.16 -19.29 -50.28
N PRO A 86 15.13 -18.39 -50.08
CA PRO A 86 15.79 -18.43 -48.78
C PRO A 86 16.07 -17.05 -48.14
N SER A 87 15.95 -17.06 -46.82
CA SER A 87 16.80 -16.35 -45.86
C SER A 87 16.60 -14.84 -45.66
N THR A 88 15.51 -14.49 -44.97
CA THR A 88 15.51 -13.31 -44.11
C THR A 88 16.40 -13.59 -42.89
N ILE A 89 17.36 -12.70 -42.67
CA ILE A 89 18.33 -12.67 -41.58
C ILE A 89 17.61 -12.90 -40.24
N ALA A 90 17.74 -14.10 -39.69
CA ALA A 90 17.41 -14.37 -38.30
C ALA A 90 18.46 -13.66 -37.45
N GLN A 91 18.05 -12.58 -36.79
CA GLN A 91 18.81 -12.06 -35.65
C GLN A 91 18.97 -13.21 -34.64
N PRO A 92 20.16 -13.40 -34.04
CA PRO A 92 20.40 -14.51 -33.14
C PRO A 92 19.38 -14.47 -32.00
N LEU A 93 18.66 -15.58 -31.81
CA LEU A 93 17.84 -15.80 -30.64
C LEU A 93 18.77 -15.80 -29.43
N ASP A 94 18.89 -14.66 -28.75
CA ASP A 94 19.51 -14.59 -27.42
C ASP A 94 18.60 -15.37 -26.45
N LEU A 95 18.97 -16.64 -26.22
CA LEU A 95 18.29 -17.61 -25.36
C LEU A 95 18.43 -17.30 -23.85
N SER A 96 18.76 -16.07 -23.46
CA SER A 96 18.50 -15.64 -22.09
C SER A 96 16.98 -15.63 -21.86
N ASN A 97 16.47 -16.71 -21.24
CA ASN A 97 15.09 -17.00 -20.82
C ASN A 97 14.51 -15.93 -19.86
N LYS A 98 14.53 -14.67 -20.26
CA LYS A 98 14.07 -13.53 -19.47
C LYS A 98 12.66 -13.17 -19.95
N PRO A 99 11.60 -13.51 -19.18
CA PRO A 99 10.21 -13.42 -19.62
C PRO A 99 9.74 -11.98 -19.89
N TRP A 100 10.53 -10.96 -19.55
CA TRP A 100 10.23 -9.56 -19.81
C TRP A 100 10.71 -9.05 -21.17
N ARG A 101 11.59 -9.77 -21.89
CA ARG A 101 12.08 -9.31 -23.20
C ARG A 101 10.95 -9.04 -24.20
N ASN A 102 9.89 -9.83 -24.16
CA ASN A 102 8.71 -9.72 -25.04
C ASN A 102 7.66 -8.70 -24.58
N TRP A 103 7.89 -7.95 -23.50
CA TRP A 103 6.96 -6.90 -23.05
C TRP A 103 7.13 -5.58 -23.81
N GLY A 104 8.30 -5.40 -24.43
CA GLY A 104 8.66 -4.19 -25.16
C GLY A 104 8.06 -4.17 -26.57
N GLN A 105 7.86 -2.97 -27.09
CA GLN A 105 7.37 -2.72 -28.44
C GLN A 105 8.37 -1.86 -29.22
N PRO A 106 8.54 -2.05 -30.54
CA PRO A 106 9.46 -1.25 -31.34
C PRO A 106 9.01 0.20 -31.47
N THR A 107 7.71 0.47 -31.30
CA THR A 107 7.13 1.80 -31.40
C THR A 107 6.74 2.32 -30.03
N LYS A 108 6.95 3.62 -29.82
CA LYS A 108 6.52 4.29 -28.60
C LYS A 108 4.99 4.21 -28.48
N PRO A 109 4.45 3.74 -27.34
CA PRO A 109 3.01 3.72 -27.12
C PRO A 109 2.39 5.11 -27.28
N THR A 110 1.23 5.18 -27.94
CA THR A 110 0.45 6.41 -28.14
C THR A 110 -0.21 6.91 -26.84
N GLY A 111 -0.34 6.05 -25.83
CA GLY A 111 -0.89 6.39 -24.53
C GLY A 111 -0.08 5.79 -23.39
N GLY A 112 -0.08 6.48 -22.25
CA GLY A 112 0.68 6.08 -21.06
C GLY A 112 2.16 6.47 -21.13
N GLN A 113 2.90 6.10 -20.09
CA GLN A 113 4.34 6.32 -19.99
C GLN A 113 5.09 5.07 -20.42
N SER A 114 6.26 5.25 -21.03
CA SER A 114 7.18 4.17 -21.38
C SER A 114 8.63 4.62 -21.18
N VAL A 115 9.53 3.64 -21.05
CA VAL A 115 10.98 3.85 -21.12
C VAL A 115 11.56 3.01 -22.24
N GLU A 116 12.66 3.49 -22.82
CA GLU A 116 13.40 2.75 -23.85
C GLU A 116 14.52 1.94 -23.21
N ILE A 117 14.57 0.65 -23.53
CA ILE A 117 15.62 -0.28 -23.13
C ILE A 117 15.98 -1.09 -24.37
N ASP A 118 17.25 -1.07 -24.77
CA ASP A 118 17.76 -1.82 -25.94
C ASP A 118 16.94 -1.59 -27.23
N GLY A 119 16.51 -0.35 -27.49
CA GLY A 119 15.73 0.03 -28.68
C GLY A 119 14.26 -0.39 -28.66
N LEU A 120 13.76 -0.96 -27.55
CA LEU A 120 12.36 -1.29 -27.35
C LEU A 120 11.73 -0.38 -26.30
N HIS A 121 10.49 0.03 -26.53
CA HIS A 121 9.68 0.79 -25.60
C HIS A 121 8.88 -0.13 -24.68
N TYR A 122 9.18 -0.04 -23.38
CA TYR A 122 8.51 -0.80 -22.33
C TYR A 122 7.50 0.10 -21.60
N PRO A 123 6.20 -0.26 -21.56
CA PRO A 123 5.21 0.45 -20.76
C PRO A 123 5.58 0.42 -19.28
N ILE A 124 5.34 1.52 -18.57
CA ILE A 124 5.55 1.60 -17.12
C ILE A 124 4.23 1.79 -16.36
N VAL A 125 4.19 1.31 -15.12
CA VAL A 125 3.11 1.63 -14.18
C VAL A 125 3.10 3.15 -13.98
N PRO A 126 1.92 3.81 -13.90
CA PRO A 126 1.86 5.26 -13.69
C PRO A 126 2.77 5.70 -12.55
N GLN A 127 3.68 6.63 -12.82
CA GLN A 127 4.61 7.16 -11.83
C GLN A 127 5.17 8.52 -12.28
N ILE A 128 5.66 9.30 -11.32
CA ILE A 128 6.33 10.56 -11.64
C ILE A 128 7.73 10.24 -12.18
N VAL A 129 7.97 10.54 -13.46
CA VAL A 129 9.28 10.40 -14.10
C VAL A 129 9.92 11.79 -14.24
N ARG A 130 11.04 11.99 -13.56
CA ARG A 130 11.84 13.22 -13.56
C ARG A 130 13.26 12.92 -14.05
N SER A 131 14.04 13.97 -14.29
CA SER A 131 15.45 13.84 -14.66
C SER A 131 16.27 13.04 -13.63
N ASN A 132 15.90 13.07 -12.36
CA ASN A 132 16.55 12.35 -11.25
C ASN A 132 15.88 11.01 -10.90
N THR A 133 14.89 10.53 -11.67
CA THR A 133 14.31 9.21 -11.43
C THR A 133 15.34 8.12 -11.73
N SER A 134 15.69 7.33 -10.72
CA SER A 134 16.67 6.25 -10.80
C SER A 134 16.05 4.87 -11.03
N ILE A 135 14.78 4.66 -10.67
CA ILE A 135 14.07 3.38 -10.78
C ILE A 135 12.67 3.59 -11.35
N VAL A 136 12.29 2.75 -12.32
CA VAL A 136 10.93 2.67 -12.89
C VAL A 136 10.35 1.26 -12.80
N CYS A 137 9.03 1.19 -12.82
CA CYS A 137 8.26 -0.04 -12.69
C CYS A 137 7.73 -0.45 -14.07
N ILE A 138 8.45 -1.34 -14.75
CA ILE A 138 8.04 -1.89 -16.04
C ILE A 138 6.78 -2.74 -15.87
N LYS A 139 5.73 -2.36 -16.59
CA LYS A 139 4.41 -2.99 -16.52
C LYS A 139 4.37 -4.23 -17.40
N HIS A 140 4.03 -5.38 -16.82
CA HIS A 140 3.72 -6.59 -17.58
C HIS A 140 2.47 -6.35 -18.47
N PRO A 141 2.39 -6.83 -19.73
CA PRO A 141 1.26 -6.57 -20.63
C PRO A 141 -0.12 -6.99 -20.06
N ARG A 142 -0.17 -8.14 -19.38
CA ARG A 142 -1.35 -8.66 -18.65
C ARG A 142 -1.55 -8.06 -17.24
N PHE A 143 -0.75 -7.07 -16.82
CA PHE A 143 -0.92 -6.43 -15.51
C PHE A 143 -2.14 -5.50 -15.52
N ASN A 144 -3.21 -5.93 -14.87
CA ASN A 144 -4.44 -5.16 -14.69
C ASN A 144 -5.02 -5.05 -13.25
N PRO A 145 -4.25 -5.24 -12.15
CA PRO A 145 -4.73 -4.81 -10.85
C PRO A 145 -4.85 -3.28 -10.73
N GLU A 146 -5.98 -2.80 -10.21
CA GLU A 146 -6.18 -1.37 -9.91
C GLU A 146 -5.98 -1.02 -8.44
N ARG A 147 -6.40 -1.92 -7.53
CA ARG A 147 -6.48 -1.72 -6.08
C ARG A 147 -5.87 -2.91 -5.33
N PHE A 148 -5.73 -2.76 -4.02
CA PHE A 148 -5.15 -3.76 -3.11
C PHE A 148 -5.70 -5.17 -3.35
N ASP A 149 -7.02 -5.37 -3.32
CA ASP A 149 -7.61 -6.71 -3.35
C ASP A 149 -7.29 -7.45 -4.66
N ALA A 150 -7.32 -6.75 -5.80
CA ALA A 150 -6.95 -7.31 -7.10
C ALA A 150 -5.43 -7.59 -7.22
N PHE A 151 -4.60 -6.73 -6.62
CA PHE A 151 -3.15 -6.91 -6.64
C PHE A 151 -2.72 -8.07 -5.74
N GLU A 152 -3.31 -8.16 -4.56
CA GLU A 152 -3.12 -9.26 -3.62
C GLU A 152 -3.51 -10.59 -4.27
N GLN A 153 -4.68 -10.64 -4.92
CA GLN A 153 -5.14 -11.84 -5.61
C GLN A 153 -4.23 -12.22 -6.77
N MET A 154 -3.75 -11.26 -7.57
CA MET A 154 -2.77 -11.51 -8.62
C MET A 154 -1.46 -12.11 -8.05
N LEU A 155 -0.99 -11.64 -6.89
CA LEU A 155 0.18 -12.22 -6.22
C LEU A 155 -0.08 -13.62 -5.62
N VAL A 156 -1.34 -14.00 -5.41
CA VAL A 156 -1.70 -15.38 -5.04
C VAL A 156 -1.71 -16.27 -6.28
N ASP A 157 -2.40 -15.83 -7.34
CA ASP A 157 -2.72 -16.65 -8.52
C ASP A 157 -1.53 -16.79 -9.49
N ASP A 158 -0.89 -15.69 -9.87
CA ASP A 158 0.23 -15.68 -10.81
C ASP A 158 1.16 -14.49 -10.54
N ARG A 159 2.15 -14.73 -9.67
CA ARG A 159 3.16 -13.72 -9.29
C ARG A 159 4.01 -13.24 -10.48
N THR A 160 4.07 -13.97 -11.59
CA THR A 160 4.88 -13.56 -12.74
C THR A 160 4.30 -12.35 -13.47
N LEU A 161 3.01 -12.05 -13.24
CA LEU A 161 2.29 -10.90 -13.77
C LEU A 161 2.68 -9.56 -13.14
N GLN A 162 3.40 -9.57 -12.01
CA GLN A 162 3.76 -8.34 -11.33
C GLN A 162 4.75 -7.49 -12.16
N PRO A 163 4.79 -6.17 -11.93
CA PRO A 163 5.77 -5.30 -12.58
C PRO A 163 7.21 -5.70 -12.28
N ARG A 164 8.17 -5.24 -13.09
CA ARG A 164 9.60 -5.44 -12.86
C ARG A 164 10.31 -4.11 -12.68
N TRP A 165 11.42 -4.11 -11.95
CA TRP A 165 12.24 -2.92 -11.77
C TRP A 165 13.20 -2.75 -12.94
N ALA A 166 13.31 -1.52 -13.42
CA ALA A 166 14.41 -1.09 -14.26
C ALA A 166 15.10 0.11 -13.60
N ALA A 167 16.42 0.08 -13.58
CA ALA A 167 17.25 1.12 -13.00
C ALA A 167 18.00 1.87 -14.10
N ARG A 168 18.24 3.16 -13.87
CA ARG A 168 19.04 4.01 -14.75
C ARG A 168 20.51 3.88 -14.39
N GLY A 169 21.32 3.44 -15.34
CA GLY A 169 22.77 3.33 -15.18
C GLY A 169 23.48 4.69 -15.21
N PRO A 170 24.79 4.72 -14.89
CA PRO A 170 25.62 5.93 -14.97
C PRO A 170 25.70 6.53 -16.39
N ASP A 171 25.53 5.68 -17.40
CA ASP A 171 25.45 6.02 -18.82
C ASP A 171 24.07 6.53 -19.26
N ASN A 172 23.19 6.81 -18.29
CA ASN A 172 21.85 7.35 -18.51
C ASN A 172 20.87 6.38 -19.19
N GLN A 173 21.27 5.13 -19.41
CA GLN A 173 20.49 4.07 -20.04
C GLN A 173 19.70 3.28 -19.02
N TRP A 174 18.46 2.90 -19.37
CA TRP A 174 17.63 2.04 -18.53
C TRP A 174 18.02 0.58 -18.72
N ARG A 175 18.08 -0.18 -17.62
CA ARG A 175 18.33 -1.63 -17.62
C ARG A 175 17.42 -2.31 -16.61
N PHE A 176 16.94 -3.51 -16.95
CA PHE A 176 16.23 -4.35 -15.97
C PHE A 176 17.16 -4.69 -14.80
N THR A 177 16.61 -4.72 -13.59
CA THR A 177 17.33 -5.26 -12.43
C THR A 177 16.93 -6.72 -12.27
N ASP A 178 17.82 -7.63 -12.64
CA ASP A 178 17.46 -9.04 -12.91
C ASP A 178 17.42 -9.94 -11.67
N HIS A 179 17.65 -9.40 -10.47
CA HIS A 179 18.01 -10.22 -9.32
C HIS A 179 16.82 -10.81 -8.53
N GLN A 180 15.61 -10.22 -8.60
CA GLN A 180 14.44 -10.74 -7.85
C GLN A 180 13.11 -10.21 -8.37
N LEU A 181 12.01 -10.91 -8.05
CA LEU A 181 10.66 -10.33 -8.17
C LEU A 181 10.49 -9.21 -7.14
N PRO A 182 9.79 -8.12 -7.44
CA PRO A 182 9.46 -7.10 -6.45
C PRO A 182 8.78 -7.61 -5.18
N PHE A 183 7.92 -8.62 -5.33
CA PHE A 183 7.17 -9.29 -4.28
C PHE A 183 7.20 -10.81 -4.52
N GLU A 184 7.76 -11.55 -3.56
CA GLU A 184 7.89 -13.02 -3.65
C GLU A 184 6.63 -13.75 -3.19
N LYS A 185 5.80 -13.05 -2.41
CA LYS A 185 4.59 -13.53 -1.77
C LYS A 185 3.55 -12.41 -1.71
N PRO A 186 2.26 -12.72 -1.44
CA PRO A 186 1.24 -11.70 -1.22
C PRO A 186 1.60 -10.74 -0.08
N LEU A 187 1.10 -9.51 -0.14
CA LEU A 187 1.46 -8.45 0.82
C LEU A 187 1.03 -8.83 2.24
N THR A 188 -0.14 -9.47 2.38
CA THR A 188 -0.63 -9.96 3.68
C THR A 188 0.34 -10.95 4.31
N GLN A 189 0.99 -11.79 3.51
CA GLN A 189 1.93 -12.79 4.02
C GLN A 189 3.22 -12.14 4.53
N TYR A 190 3.71 -11.07 3.89
CA TYR A 190 4.84 -10.32 4.43
C TYR A 190 4.56 -9.77 5.84
N VAL A 191 3.34 -9.27 6.08
CA VAL A 191 2.94 -8.80 7.41
C VAL A 191 2.85 -9.96 8.40
N ALA A 192 2.19 -11.05 8.01
CA ALA A 192 1.99 -12.20 8.88
C ALA A 192 3.33 -12.83 9.31
N ASP A 193 4.32 -12.87 8.43
CA ASP A 193 5.65 -13.40 8.73
C ASP A 193 6.46 -12.44 9.62
N ALA A 194 6.36 -11.13 9.41
CA ALA A 194 7.09 -10.13 10.20
C ALA A 194 6.49 -9.92 11.60
N PHE A 195 5.19 -10.20 11.76
CA PHE A 195 4.44 -10.00 13.00
C PHE A 195 3.59 -11.23 13.31
N GLU A 196 4.28 -12.31 13.67
CA GLU A 196 3.70 -13.65 13.81
C GLU A 196 2.43 -13.67 14.68
N CYS A 197 2.40 -12.91 15.79
CA CYS A 197 1.28 -12.91 16.74
C CYS A 197 0.01 -12.20 16.25
N LEU A 198 0.06 -11.42 15.16
CA LEU A 198 -1.14 -10.75 14.64
C LEU A 198 -2.17 -11.74 14.13
N SER A 199 -3.45 -11.43 14.27
CA SER A 199 -4.53 -12.16 13.61
C SER A 199 -4.41 -12.03 12.08
N GLY A 200 -4.92 -13.01 11.34
CA GLY A 200 -4.92 -12.95 9.86
C GLY A 200 -5.65 -11.71 9.32
N GLN A 201 -6.74 -11.33 9.98
CA GLN A 201 -7.51 -10.12 9.64
C GLN A 201 -6.67 -8.85 9.84
N SER A 202 -5.92 -8.75 10.94
CA SER A 202 -5.04 -7.61 11.19
C SER A 202 -3.84 -7.58 10.26
N ALA A 203 -3.25 -8.73 9.93
CA ALA A 203 -2.19 -8.80 8.93
C ALA A 203 -2.66 -8.26 7.56
N ARG A 204 -3.88 -8.64 7.14
CA ARG A 204 -4.49 -8.14 5.90
C ARG A 204 -4.80 -6.64 5.99
N ALA A 205 -5.36 -6.18 7.11
CA ALA A 205 -5.70 -4.77 7.31
C ALA A 205 -4.46 -3.88 7.31
N VAL A 206 -3.37 -4.33 7.92
CA VAL A 206 -2.05 -3.66 7.89
C VAL A 206 -1.51 -3.62 6.45
N ALA A 207 -1.51 -4.75 5.72
CA ALA A 207 -1.05 -4.76 4.32
C ALA A 207 -1.84 -3.78 3.44
N LYS A 208 -3.16 -3.75 3.62
CA LYS A 208 -4.05 -2.81 2.91
C LYS A 208 -3.79 -1.35 3.30
N ALA A 209 -3.53 -1.08 4.58
CA ALA A 209 -3.13 0.25 5.06
C ALA A 209 -1.79 0.67 4.45
N MET A 210 -0.76 -0.17 4.49
CA MET A 210 0.53 0.12 3.85
C MET A 210 0.36 0.42 2.36
N PHE A 211 -0.46 -0.36 1.66
CA PHE A 211 -0.72 -0.16 0.24
C PHE A 211 -1.26 1.24 -0.04
N ARG A 212 -2.26 1.67 0.74
CA ARG A 212 -2.85 3.02 0.65
C ARG A 212 -1.86 4.13 1.02
N GLU A 213 -1.10 3.95 2.10
CA GLU A 213 -0.16 4.95 2.63
C GLU A 213 1.16 5.03 1.85
N SER A 214 1.46 4.06 0.97
CA SER A 214 2.72 4.00 0.21
C SER A 214 2.97 5.22 -0.69
N ARG A 215 1.89 5.88 -1.13
CA ARG A 215 1.92 7.14 -1.90
C ARG A 215 0.73 8.06 -1.65
N GLY A 216 -0.13 7.72 -0.68
CA GLY A 216 -1.38 8.44 -0.40
C GLY A 216 -2.47 8.23 -1.46
N ALA A 217 -2.42 7.13 -2.22
CA ALA A 217 -3.36 6.82 -3.28
C ALA A 217 -3.93 5.41 -3.12
N GLU A 218 -5.23 5.24 -3.37
CA GLU A 218 -5.87 3.92 -3.39
C GLU A 218 -5.55 3.11 -4.66
N VAL A 219 -4.97 3.77 -5.67
CA VAL A 219 -4.67 3.18 -6.98
C VAL A 219 -3.18 2.86 -7.10
N ILE A 220 -2.88 1.73 -7.73
CA ILE A 220 -1.51 1.29 -8.00
C ILE A 220 -0.72 2.33 -8.77
N ASN A 221 0.47 2.64 -8.27
CA ASN A 221 1.46 3.48 -8.94
C ASN A 221 2.87 2.94 -8.68
N GLY A 222 3.82 3.27 -9.56
CA GLY A 222 5.17 2.70 -9.50
C GLY A 222 5.92 3.05 -8.20
N GLU A 223 5.78 4.29 -7.74
CA GLU A 223 6.47 4.79 -6.54
C GLU A 223 5.94 4.10 -5.27
N GLY A 224 4.64 3.86 -5.18
CA GLY A 224 4.01 3.13 -4.07
C GLY A 224 4.45 1.67 -4.03
N LEU A 225 4.52 0.99 -5.19
CA LEU A 225 5.02 -0.38 -5.24
C LEU A 225 6.49 -0.49 -4.82
N GLN A 226 7.33 0.49 -5.19
CA GLN A 226 8.72 0.55 -4.73
C GLN A 226 8.80 0.76 -3.21
N ALA A 227 8.03 1.72 -2.67
CA ALA A 227 7.96 1.99 -1.24
C ALA A 227 7.49 0.77 -0.44
N LEU A 228 6.49 0.03 -0.94
CA LEU A 228 6.03 -1.22 -0.35
C LEU A 228 7.10 -2.30 -0.35
N SER A 229 7.71 -2.58 -1.51
CA SER A 229 8.76 -3.59 -1.63
C SER A 229 9.97 -3.27 -0.73
N GLN A 230 10.35 -1.99 -0.62
CA GLN A 230 11.38 -1.55 0.33
C GLN A 230 10.94 -1.74 1.78
N SER A 231 9.71 -1.38 2.14
CA SER A 231 9.19 -1.52 3.51
C SER A 231 9.12 -2.97 3.96
N PHE A 232 8.67 -3.89 3.10
CA PHE A 232 8.64 -5.31 3.44
C PHE A 232 10.04 -5.91 3.57
N ARG A 233 10.99 -5.48 2.73
CA ARG A 233 12.40 -5.86 2.91
C ARG A 233 13.00 -5.28 4.18
N HIS A 234 12.67 -4.04 4.54
CA HIS A 234 13.07 -3.43 5.81
C HIS A 234 12.56 -4.23 7.02
N TRP A 235 11.35 -4.81 6.92
CA TRP A 235 10.81 -5.63 8.00
C TRP A 235 11.57 -6.95 8.20
N GLN A 236 12.19 -7.47 7.13
CA GLN A 236 13.04 -8.67 7.15
C GLN A 236 14.48 -8.33 7.54
N ASP A 237 15.02 -7.22 7.03
CA ASP A 237 16.36 -6.71 7.31
C ASP A 237 16.32 -5.21 7.56
N ARG A 238 16.52 -4.81 8.82
CA ARG A 238 16.43 -3.43 9.28
C ARG A 238 17.56 -2.53 8.76
N ALA A 239 18.62 -3.08 8.17
CA ALA A 239 19.65 -2.29 7.50
C ALA A 239 19.13 -1.60 6.23
N ILE A 240 18.05 -2.13 5.63
CA ILE A 240 17.42 -1.56 4.45
C ILE A 240 16.55 -0.37 4.87
N PRO A 241 16.72 0.83 4.32
CA PRO A 241 15.88 1.97 4.68
C PRO A 241 14.45 1.82 4.16
N ALA A 242 13.48 2.34 4.91
CA ALA A 242 12.07 2.42 4.52
C ALA A 242 11.46 3.77 4.91
N PRO A 243 10.38 4.21 4.24
CA PRO A 243 9.60 5.36 4.69
C PRO A 243 9.14 5.16 6.13
N ARG A 244 9.40 6.15 7.00
CA ARG A 244 9.16 6.04 8.45
C ARG A 244 7.74 5.58 8.79
N HIS A 245 6.73 6.11 8.10
CA HIS A 245 5.32 5.79 8.38
C HIS A 245 4.91 4.37 7.99
N LEU A 246 5.71 3.67 7.17
CA LEU A 246 5.52 2.27 6.79
C LEU A 246 6.46 1.31 7.52
N ALA A 247 7.38 1.83 8.33
CA ALA A 247 8.44 1.05 8.97
C ALA A 247 7.91 0.12 10.09
N ASP A 248 6.72 0.41 10.62
CA ASP A 248 6.09 -0.39 11.67
C ASP A 248 4.55 -0.28 11.62
N PRO A 249 3.79 -1.38 11.83
CA PRO A 249 2.33 -1.37 11.78
C PRO A 249 1.68 -0.45 12.82
N LEU A 250 2.30 -0.22 13.96
CA LEU A 250 1.74 0.66 14.99
C LEU A 250 1.75 2.14 14.55
N LEU A 251 2.60 2.50 13.60
CA LEU A 251 2.65 3.85 13.01
C LEU A 251 1.55 4.08 11.96
N LEU A 252 0.95 3.01 11.43
CA LEU A 252 -0.18 3.07 10.48
C LEU A 252 -1.52 3.27 11.19
N LEU A 253 -1.56 3.12 12.52
CA LEU A 253 -2.79 3.25 13.28
C LEU A 253 -3.26 4.72 13.30
N PRO A 254 -4.53 4.99 12.93
CA PRO A 254 -5.11 6.31 13.09
C PRO A 254 -5.35 6.62 14.56
N ILE A 255 -5.19 7.89 14.94
CA ILE A 255 -5.51 8.39 16.27
C ILE A 255 -7.04 8.28 16.47
N GLN A 256 -7.45 7.56 17.52
CA GLN A 256 -8.87 7.40 17.83
C GLN A 256 -9.46 8.64 18.50
N PRO A 257 -10.68 9.06 18.12
CA PRO A 257 -11.32 10.22 18.73
C PRO A 257 -11.69 9.94 20.19
N ILE A 258 -11.48 10.94 21.05
CA ILE A 258 -11.83 10.90 22.46
C ILE A 258 -13.21 11.52 22.66
N ILE A 259 -14.12 10.75 23.27
CA ILE A 259 -15.44 11.24 23.68
C ILE A 259 -15.36 11.70 25.13
N SER A 260 -15.64 12.97 25.37
CA SER A 260 -15.81 13.49 26.73
C SER A 260 -17.14 12.99 27.31
N ASP A 261 -17.10 12.39 28.49
CA ASP A 261 -18.26 11.84 29.20
C ASP A 261 -18.33 12.32 30.67
N GLY A 262 -17.60 13.40 30.99
CA GLY A 262 -17.50 13.94 32.35
C GLY A 262 -16.45 13.25 33.22
N THR A 263 -15.82 12.16 32.77
CA THR A 263 -14.69 11.52 33.47
C THR A 263 -13.35 12.18 33.14
N PHE A 264 -12.37 12.02 34.03
CA PHE A 264 -11.03 12.58 33.88
C PHE A 264 -10.23 11.79 32.83
N GLY A 265 -10.38 12.16 31.55
CA GLY A 265 -9.71 11.50 30.42
C GLY A 265 -10.65 11.12 29.28
N GLY A 266 -11.95 10.98 29.55
CA GLY A 266 -12.97 10.59 28.58
C GLY A 266 -12.93 9.10 28.22
N ARG A 267 -13.47 8.73 27.07
CA ARG A 267 -13.51 7.35 26.59
C ARG A 267 -13.25 7.24 25.10
N ILE A 268 -12.74 6.09 24.68
CA ILE A 268 -12.55 5.72 23.27
C ILE A 268 -13.60 4.68 22.92
N VAL A 269 -14.32 4.86 21.81
CA VAL A 269 -15.20 3.82 21.27
C VAL A 269 -14.31 2.71 20.74
N LEU A 270 -14.53 1.48 21.20
CA LEU A 270 -13.72 0.35 20.78
C LEU A 270 -14.04 0.05 19.30
N PRO A 271 -13.07 0.18 18.37
CA PRO A 271 -13.33 -0.11 16.96
C PRO A 271 -13.68 -1.59 16.78
N PRO A 272 -14.49 -1.95 15.77
CA PRO A 272 -14.80 -3.35 15.49
C PRO A 272 -13.54 -4.14 15.12
N THR A 273 -13.53 -5.44 15.43
CA THR A 273 -12.48 -6.40 15.03
C THR A 273 -12.35 -6.53 13.51
N THR A 274 -13.44 -6.29 12.79
CA THR A 274 -13.52 -6.41 11.34
C THR A 274 -14.03 -5.10 10.77
N GLY A 275 -13.32 -4.56 9.78
CA GLY A 275 -13.71 -3.33 9.12
C GLY A 275 -12.95 -3.12 7.81
N PRO A 276 -13.38 -2.14 6.99
CA PRO A 276 -12.77 -1.86 5.70
C PRO A 276 -11.40 -1.16 5.82
N SER A 277 -11.07 -0.62 6.99
CA SER A 277 -9.83 0.12 7.25
C SER A 277 -9.18 -0.31 8.57
N LEU A 278 -7.85 -0.16 8.65
CA LEU A 278 -7.09 -0.37 9.87
C LEU A 278 -7.42 0.71 10.90
N GLN A 279 -7.99 0.30 12.04
CA GLN A 279 -8.27 1.17 13.19
C GLN A 279 -7.52 0.72 14.45
N ARG A 280 -7.21 -0.57 14.51
CA ARG A 280 -6.47 -1.24 15.57
C ARG A 280 -5.76 -2.46 14.98
N VAL A 281 -4.80 -3.00 15.71
CA VAL A 281 -4.24 -4.32 15.44
C VAL A 281 -4.75 -5.30 16.49
N ASP A 282 -5.10 -6.49 16.03
CA ASP A 282 -5.58 -7.60 16.83
C ASP A 282 -4.57 -8.74 16.80
N PHE A 283 -4.36 -9.36 17.94
CA PHE A 283 -3.49 -10.52 18.14
C PHE A 283 -4.35 -11.75 18.43
N ASP A 284 -3.94 -12.87 17.87
CA ASP A 284 -4.65 -14.15 17.97
C ASP A 284 -4.02 -15.01 19.09
N PRO A 285 -4.72 -15.26 20.21
CA PRO A 285 -4.22 -16.06 21.31
C PRO A 285 -3.73 -17.46 20.92
N GLN A 286 -4.23 -18.04 19.83
CA GLN A 286 -3.76 -19.34 19.34
C GLN A 286 -2.30 -19.31 18.86
N LYS A 287 -1.77 -18.13 18.54
CA LYS A 287 -0.37 -17.95 18.09
C LYS A 287 0.62 -17.75 19.25
N PHE A 288 0.12 -17.70 20.48
CA PHE A 288 0.90 -17.57 21.71
C PHE A 288 0.21 -18.33 22.87
N SER A 289 -0.24 -19.55 22.58
CA SER A 289 -1.06 -20.37 23.49
C SER A 289 -0.46 -20.56 24.88
N GLN A 290 0.86 -20.64 25.01
CA GLN A 290 1.53 -20.72 26.31
C GLN A 290 1.38 -19.42 27.11
N GLN A 291 1.63 -18.28 26.50
CA GLN A 291 1.49 -16.98 27.17
C GLN A 291 0.03 -16.71 27.50
N TRP A 292 -0.89 -17.14 26.63
CA TRP A 292 -2.32 -17.07 26.87
C TRP A 292 -2.76 -17.93 28.04
N SER A 293 -2.30 -19.19 28.14
CA SER A 293 -2.67 -20.08 29.24
C SER A 293 -2.14 -19.61 30.59
N GLU A 294 -0.94 -19.02 30.63
CA GLU A 294 -0.40 -18.38 31.83
C GLU A 294 -1.29 -17.23 32.32
N TYR A 295 -1.83 -16.43 31.40
CA TYR A 295 -2.75 -15.34 31.74
C TYR A 295 -4.10 -15.87 32.24
N THR A 296 -4.69 -16.85 31.55
CA THR A 296 -6.01 -17.38 31.94
C THR A 296 -6.00 -18.14 33.25
N ALA A 297 -4.85 -18.68 33.67
CA ALA A 297 -4.68 -19.30 35.00
C ALA A 297 -4.80 -18.29 36.16
N ALA A 298 -4.43 -17.02 35.93
CA ALA A 298 -4.48 -15.96 36.94
C ALA A 298 -4.74 -14.59 36.27
N PRO A 299 -5.98 -14.33 35.81
CA PRO A 299 -6.30 -13.10 35.09
C PRO A 299 -6.23 -11.89 36.03
N GLY A 300 -5.63 -10.81 35.55
CA GLY A 300 -5.45 -9.58 36.31
C GLY A 300 -4.59 -8.57 35.55
N ALA A 301 -4.51 -7.35 36.07
CA ALA A 301 -3.82 -6.27 35.37
C ALA A 301 -2.30 -6.50 35.24
N ALA A 302 -1.65 -7.03 36.29
CA ALA A 302 -0.24 -7.40 36.26
C ALA A 302 0.05 -8.57 35.30
N SER A 303 -0.83 -9.59 35.24
CA SER A 303 -0.67 -10.70 34.28
C SER A 303 -0.96 -10.26 32.85
N LEU A 304 -1.88 -9.31 32.63
CA LEU A 304 -2.11 -8.67 31.33
C LEU A 304 -0.88 -7.88 30.85
N GLN A 305 -0.27 -7.09 31.74
CA GLN A 305 0.98 -6.36 31.45
C GLN A 305 2.11 -7.33 31.07
N LYS A 306 2.27 -8.43 31.82
CA LYS A 306 3.24 -9.48 31.51
C LYS A 306 2.94 -10.16 30.16
N LEU A 307 1.67 -10.38 29.82
CA LEU A 307 1.25 -10.96 28.54
C LEU A 307 1.64 -10.04 27.36
N PHE A 308 1.29 -8.75 27.43
CA PHE A 308 1.66 -7.79 26.40
C PHE A 308 3.17 -7.62 26.29
N TYR A 309 3.90 -7.58 27.40
CA TYR A 309 5.37 -7.58 27.40
C TYR A 309 5.93 -8.74 26.58
N LYS A 310 5.47 -9.97 26.83
CA LYS A 310 5.94 -11.16 26.10
C LYS A 310 5.61 -11.10 24.61
N ILE A 311 4.40 -10.64 24.23
CA ILE A 311 3.97 -10.54 22.83
C ILE A 311 4.77 -9.49 22.08
N LEU A 312 5.01 -8.33 22.70
CA LEU A 312 5.81 -7.25 22.12
C LEU A 312 7.27 -7.69 21.93
N VAL A 313 7.88 -8.34 22.93
CA VAL A 313 9.23 -8.91 22.79
C VAL A 313 9.28 -9.94 21.65
N LYS A 314 8.31 -10.86 21.58
CA LYS A 314 8.22 -11.84 20.47
C LYS A 314 8.05 -11.16 19.10
N SER A 315 7.43 -9.98 19.07
CA SER A 315 7.25 -9.17 17.85
C SER A 315 8.48 -8.31 17.49
N GLY A 316 9.59 -8.46 18.22
CA GLY A 316 10.86 -7.79 17.94
C GLY A 316 10.98 -6.38 18.52
N TYR A 317 10.23 -6.06 19.57
CA TYR A 317 10.39 -4.80 20.32
C TYR A 317 11.29 -4.99 21.55
N THR A 318 12.01 -3.92 21.88
CA THR A 318 12.67 -3.78 23.18
C THR A 318 11.70 -3.08 24.12
N VAL A 319 11.31 -3.75 25.20
CA VAL A 319 10.26 -3.32 26.12
C VAL A 319 10.86 -3.10 27.51
N SER A 320 10.44 -2.04 28.20
CA SER A 320 10.77 -1.83 29.61
C SER A 320 10.27 -2.99 30.47
N SER A 321 10.98 -3.32 31.55
CA SER A 321 10.53 -4.37 32.48
C SER A 321 9.13 -4.05 33.01
N PRO A 322 8.22 -5.04 33.10
CA PRO A 322 6.90 -4.84 33.68
C PRO A 322 7.02 -4.38 35.13
N ASP A 323 6.34 -3.28 35.46
CA ASP A 323 6.26 -2.76 36.81
C ASP A 323 4.78 -2.48 37.13
N PRO A 324 4.20 -3.17 38.13
CA PRO A 324 2.80 -3.02 38.49
C PRO A 324 2.49 -1.66 39.14
N SER A 325 3.51 -0.89 39.57
CA SER A 325 3.35 0.45 40.12
C SER A 325 3.20 1.53 39.05
N LEU A 326 3.48 1.19 37.78
CA LEU A 326 3.29 2.12 36.66
C LEU A 326 1.81 2.41 36.43
N LEU A 327 1.54 3.67 36.12
CA LEU A 327 0.21 4.18 35.82
C LEU A 327 -0.44 3.35 34.72
N GLU A 328 -1.67 2.87 34.97
CA GLU A 328 -2.45 2.02 34.06
C GLU A 328 -1.68 0.81 33.50
N HIS A 329 -0.76 0.27 34.31
CA HIS A 329 0.12 -0.85 33.96
C HIS A 329 0.82 -0.66 32.62
N SER A 330 1.23 0.57 32.36
CA SER A 330 1.79 0.95 31.07
C SER A 330 3.08 0.18 30.73
N LEU A 331 3.35 0.06 29.43
CA LEU A 331 4.59 -0.46 28.87
C LEU A 331 5.20 0.58 27.95
N VAL A 332 6.50 0.85 28.14
CA VAL A 332 7.27 1.71 27.25
C VAL A 332 8.16 0.83 26.40
N PHE A 333 8.12 1.00 25.09
CA PHE A 333 8.88 0.17 24.17
C PHE A 333 9.29 0.90 22.91
N HIS A 334 10.33 0.37 22.28
CA HIS A 334 10.82 0.85 21.00
C HIS A 334 11.25 -0.32 20.13
N ARG A 335 11.53 -0.02 18.86
CA ARG A 335 12.11 -0.98 17.92
C ARG A 335 13.44 -0.46 17.42
N GLU A 336 14.44 -1.31 17.34
CA GLU A 336 15.73 -0.93 16.76
C GLU A 336 15.57 -0.53 15.29
N GLY A 337 16.34 0.48 14.86
CA GLY A 337 16.21 1.08 13.53
C GLY A 337 15.00 1.99 13.35
N LEU A 338 14.13 2.15 14.36
CA LEU A 338 12.98 3.03 14.32
C LEU A 338 13.14 4.22 15.28
N ASP A 339 13.03 5.41 14.73
CA ASP A 339 13.06 6.66 15.51
C ASP A 339 11.65 7.03 16.00
N SER A 340 11.14 6.16 16.88
CA SER A 340 9.83 6.28 17.54
C SER A 340 9.86 5.57 18.90
N LEU A 341 9.17 6.15 19.87
CA LEU A 341 8.84 5.51 21.15
C LEU A 341 7.36 5.19 21.18
N PHE A 342 6.99 4.09 21.81
CA PHE A 342 5.62 3.68 22.03
C PHE A 342 5.33 3.59 23.53
N VAL A 343 4.17 4.08 23.93
CA VAL A 343 3.66 3.96 25.30
C VAL A 343 2.30 3.30 25.23
N LEU A 344 2.19 2.08 25.75
CA LEU A 344 0.95 1.30 25.74
C LEU A 344 0.34 1.29 27.14
N LYS A 345 -0.86 1.84 27.29
CA LYS A 345 -1.68 1.72 28.50
C LYS A 345 -2.57 0.49 28.43
N LEU A 346 -2.81 -0.13 29.58
CA LEU A 346 -3.63 -1.33 29.72
C LEU A 346 -4.77 -1.13 30.74
N PRO A 347 -5.72 -0.23 30.46
CA PRO A 347 -6.88 -0.04 31.33
C PRO A 347 -7.82 -1.25 31.29
N LEU A 348 -8.71 -1.35 32.28
CA LEU A 348 -9.80 -2.32 32.24
C LEU A 348 -10.80 -1.94 31.13
N VAL A 349 -10.83 -2.74 30.07
CA VAL A 349 -11.71 -2.52 28.91
C VAL A 349 -13.15 -2.85 29.26
N SER A 350 -14.07 -1.94 28.93
CA SER A 350 -15.51 -2.16 29.08
C SER A 350 -16.14 -2.62 27.76
N PRO A 351 -17.32 -3.26 27.77
CA PRO A 351 -18.01 -3.61 26.54
C PRO A 351 -18.26 -2.38 25.65
N GLY A 352 -17.66 -2.37 24.46
CA GLY A 352 -17.85 -1.32 23.44
C GLY A 352 -17.06 -0.03 23.63
N PHE A 353 -16.38 0.18 24.76
CA PHE A 353 -15.56 1.37 24.99
C PHE A 353 -14.39 1.11 25.94
N ILE A 354 -13.36 1.96 25.82
CA ILE A 354 -12.21 1.95 26.70
C ILE A 354 -12.26 3.21 27.57
N PRO A 355 -12.41 3.09 28.90
CA PRO A 355 -12.31 4.23 29.79
C PRO A 355 -10.87 4.77 29.80
N ARG A 356 -10.72 6.09 29.90
CA ARG A 356 -9.43 6.74 30.08
C ARG A 356 -9.41 7.38 31.46
N TYR A 357 -8.51 6.91 32.32
CA TYR A 357 -8.35 7.48 33.66
C TYR A 357 -7.34 8.63 33.67
N THR A 358 -6.53 8.75 32.59
CA THR A 358 -5.46 9.74 32.48
C THR A 358 -5.29 10.24 31.04
N ARG A 359 -4.67 11.41 30.86
CA ARG A 359 -4.36 11.98 29.52
C ARG A 359 -3.18 11.24 28.88
N PRO A 360 -3.03 11.21 27.54
CA PRO A 360 -1.88 10.58 26.91
C PRO A 360 -0.59 11.27 27.41
N GLY A 361 0.43 10.49 27.76
CA GLY A 361 1.70 11.01 28.24
C GLY A 361 1.79 11.21 29.77
N SER A 362 0.69 11.02 30.51
CA SER A 362 0.72 11.05 31.98
C SER A 362 1.71 10.02 32.55
N GLU A 363 1.90 8.91 31.86
CA GLU A 363 2.79 7.79 32.20
C GLU A 363 4.24 8.27 32.25
N LEU A 364 4.65 9.07 31.26
CA LEU A 364 6.01 9.56 31.10
C LEU A 364 6.35 10.66 32.11
N THR A 365 5.34 11.35 32.64
CA THR A 365 5.50 12.36 33.68
C THR A 365 5.50 11.77 35.09
N SER A 366 5.09 10.52 35.25
CA SER A 366 5.06 9.85 36.56
C SER A 366 6.47 9.62 37.11
N SER A 367 6.63 9.76 38.43
CA SER A 367 7.92 9.59 39.10
C SER A 367 8.48 8.18 38.93
N ALA A 368 7.63 7.14 38.95
CA ALA A 368 8.03 5.75 38.76
C ALA A 368 8.62 5.46 37.36
N ALA A 369 8.02 6.01 36.29
CA ALA A 369 8.55 5.85 34.92
C ALA A 369 9.87 6.62 34.71
N ARG A 370 10.06 7.75 35.40
CA ARG A 370 11.32 8.50 35.34
C ARG A 370 12.45 7.85 36.15
N MET A 371 12.13 7.10 37.20
CA MET A 371 13.10 6.41 38.06
C MET A 371 13.70 5.15 37.43
N THR A 372 13.06 4.59 36.41
CA THR A 372 13.52 3.37 35.72
C THR A 372 14.49 3.65 34.56
N LEU A 373 14.67 4.91 34.16
CA LEU A 373 15.57 5.32 33.09
C LEU A 373 16.87 5.87 33.66
N ASP A 374 18.01 5.45 33.09
CA ASP A 374 19.30 6.07 33.32
C ASP A 374 19.39 7.45 32.63
N GLU A 375 20.46 8.21 32.88
CA GLU A 375 20.63 9.57 32.33
C GLU A 375 20.56 9.58 30.79
N THR A 376 21.17 8.57 30.15
CA THR A 376 21.16 8.40 28.69
C THR A 376 19.75 8.16 28.16
N GLY A 377 18.99 7.25 28.79
CA GLY A 377 17.61 6.97 28.46
C GLY A 377 16.70 8.19 28.66
N GLN A 378 16.96 8.98 29.69
CA GLN A 378 16.18 10.20 29.98
C GLN A 378 16.46 11.31 28.96
N GLN A 379 17.72 11.51 28.54
CA GLN A 379 18.06 12.43 27.44
C GLN A 379 17.41 12.01 26.12
N ARG A 380 17.44 10.71 25.79
CA ARG A 380 16.79 10.19 24.59
C ARG A 380 15.28 10.38 24.61
N LEU A 381 14.63 10.10 25.75
CA LEU A 381 13.19 10.34 25.93
C LEU A 381 12.83 11.82 25.70
N ASN A 382 13.58 12.74 26.31
CA ASN A 382 13.37 14.17 26.13
C ASN A 382 13.53 14.61 24.68
N ALA A 383 14.53 14.07 23.96
CA ALA A 383 14.74 14.35 22.54
C ALA A 383 13.57 13.85 21.67
N LEU A 384 13.02 12.67 21.97
CA LEU A 384 11.87 12.11 21.25
C LEU A 384 10.58 12.87 21.53
N LEU A 385 10.36 13.30 22.78
CA LEU A 385 9.25 14.17 23.15
C LEU A 385 9.31 15.51 22.42
N ALA A 386 10.50 16.13 22.36
CA ALA A 386 10.71 17.39 21.65
C ALA A 386 10.46 17.29 20.13
N GLN A 387 10.57 16.08 19.56
CA GLN A 387 10.38 15.82 18.13
C GLN A 387 9.02 15.21 17.78
N ASP A 388 8.10 15.11 18.76
CA ASP A 388 6.78 14.47 18.59
C ASP A 388 6.87 13.03 18.03
N LYS A 389 7.86 12.28 18.53
CA LYS A 389 8.14 10.89 18.12
C LYS A 389 7.59 9.84 19.08
N VAL A 390 6.79 10.28 20.06
CA VAL A 390 6.11 9.39 21.02
C VAL A 390 4.71 9.06 20.50
N ASN A 391 4.40 7.76 20.47
CA ASN A 391 3.11 7.25 20.01
C ASN A 391 2.37 6.65 21.20
N TYR A 392 1.23 7.22 21.55
CA TYR A 392 0.39 6.75 22.64
C TYR A 392 -0.58 5.69 22.14
N LEU A 393 -0.63 4.59 22.86
CA LEU A 393 -1.37 3.40 22.50
C LEU A 393 -2.20 2.93 23.69
N VAL A 394 -3.32 2.30 23.40
CA VAL A 394 -4.15 1.61 24.38
C VAL A 394 -4.38 0.19 23.91
N GLY A 395 -4.27 -0.76 24.83
CA GLY A 395 -4.50 -2.16 24.55
C GLY A 395 -5.30 -2.84 25.65
N GLY A 396 -5.68 -4.07 25.36
CA GLY A 396 -6.44 -4.90 26.27
C GLY A 396 -6.95 -6.15 25.59
N ILE A 397 -7.91 -6.80 26.24
CA ILE A 397 -8.59 -7.98 25.71
C ILE A 397 -10.03 -7.60 25.39
N GLN A 398 -10.49 -7.97 24.20
CA GLN A 398 -11.89 -7.98 23.85
C GLN A 398 -12.36 -9.43 23.72
N HIS A 399 -13.62 -9.68 24.07
CA HIS A 399 -14.32 -10.92 23.80
C HIS A 399 -15.45 -10.66 22.79
N PRO A 400 -15.15 -10.63 21.47
CA PRO A 400 -16.15 -10.50 20.42
C PRO A 400 -17.21 -11.61 20.50
N SER A 401 -16.79 -12.81 20.89
CA SER A 401 -17.63 -13.92 21.31
C SER A 401 -16.99 -14.60 22.54
N PRO A 402 -17.77 -15.34 23.36
CA PRO A 402 -17.24 -16.03 24.55
C PRO A 402 -16.04 -16.94 24.24
N ASP A 403 -16.02 -17.56 23.06
CA ASP A 403 -15.02 -18.58 22.70
C ASP A 403 -13.84 -18.03 21.89
N GLN A 404 -13.86 -16.75 21.50
CA GLN A 404 -12.83 -16.16 20.63
C GLN A 404 -12.29 -14.85 21.21
N PRO A 405 -11.53 -14.89 22.32
CA PRO A 405 -10.86 -13.71 22.84
C PRO A 405 -9.84 -13.18 21.82
N THR A 406 -9.67 -11.86 21.79
CA THR A 406 -8.62 -11.21 21.01
C THR A 406 -7.96 -10.13 21.84
N LEU A 407 -6.64 -10.03 21.73
CA LEU A 407 -5.91 -8.90 22.28
C LEU A 407 -5.84 -7.82 21.22
N PHE A 408 -5.94 -6.56 21.60
CA PHE A 408 -5.85 -5.47 20.64
C PHE A 408 -4.88 -4.38 21.10
N ILE A 409 -4.37 -3.62 20.14
CA ILE A 409 -3.69 -2.34 20.33
C ILE A 409 -4.29 -1.32 19.36
N LEU A 410 -4.64 -0.15 19.86
CA LEU A 410 -5.06 1.01 19.06
C LEU A 410 -4.28 2.26 19.47
N ARG A 411 -4.32 3.30 18.63
CA ARG A 411 -3.64 4.56 18.90
C ARG A 411 -4.57 5.59 19.51
N GLU A 412 -4.12 6.26 20.56
CA GLU A 412 -4.80 7.40 21.17
C GLU A 412 -3.97 8.68 20.99
N GLY A 413 -4.59 9.84 21.18
CA GLY A 413 -3.96 11.15 21.01
C GLY A 413 -4.91 12.28 21.32
#